data_AF-A0A7X7RJH1-F1
#
_entry.id   AF-A0A7X7RJH1-F1
#
_cell.length_a   1.000
_cell.length_b   1.000
_cell.length_c   1.000
_cell.angle_alpha   90.00
_cell.angle_beta   90.00
_cell.angle_gamma   90.00
#
_symmetry.space_group_name_H-M   'P 1'
#
loop_
_entity.id
_entity.type
_entity.pdbx_description
1 polymer ?
#
loop_
_entity_poly.entity_id
_entity_poly.type
_entity_poly.pdbx_seq_one_letter_code
_entity_poly.pdbx_strand_id
1 'polypeptide(L)'
;MNHELLRICRERGLSIRKQLPEIPSWTTRTPTVVDLSPEEEQALQEDRLPELLFAKGEFIFPAWEICAPRPFERDSLLTAGCAVIHPRDNAFLAEFARTLGTLPDGTEMKVLADDCEMPRSGTVILLGDSSCNRHSRFLAARQLLFANGQLPGPDGWSIETIHGLVNRKQNIIACSVSPATRQEFLDYWLSSLQNTTGGFVRPKDDQFRIDPQAPALAGALNPNQLLASLRNLPPGPWQDASLSLAQRCRNLAEIVSAAFDCGGPSVGRDNGHRTMVTLVKLYYAYAYTRQREYLEAFRTILLGLAKYLLAIPGGASYLSDYDFYLGYATNAFALAETDPIFSADDRLLLTAVLYASMRQIHLYACQRWPIKPGELRFNHETFPALNLGLGAMYFSSWLDSPEIATWWKYGELAFSGPVAEYWRQRENSNSYQWIVPSQKLAWDMLTTGIPSPCFRDIARAAYTITDNFGQGIAYGDASPLQSWSEQDMIFALTQCQPDEYALYLANRYQQNNTFRLPIPGWGMLFRPALQKAAEIPCGHWEGTELLPHVRKRLQVSPKLSCPYDKIALRSGNRPEDQYLLFEPYGGDGHGHRDVNAILAYNQQGRIWLV
;
A
#
# COMPACT_ATOMS: atom_id res chain seq x y z
N MET A 1 24.58 -9.47 23.25
CA MET A 1 25.24 -8.22 22.81
C MET A 1 25.16 -7.97 21.30
N ASN A 2 24.41 -6.92 20.91
CA ASN A 2 24.35 -6.42 19.54
C ASN A 2 25.45 -5.37 19.29
N HIS A 3 26.72 -5.79 19.42
CA HIS A 3 27.89 -4.91 19.27
C HIS A 3 27.91 -4.19 17.91
N GLU A 4 27.36 -4.84 16.89
CA GLU A 4 27.36 -4.33 15.52
C GLU A 4 26.43 -3.13 15.36
N LEU A 5 25.21 -3.19 15.89
CA LEU A 5 24.29 -2.05 15.86
C LEU A 5 24.85 -0.86 16.63
N LEU A 6 25.49 -1.11 17.78
CA LEU A 6 26.17 -0.07 18.55
C LEU A 6 27.34 0.56 17.79
N ARG A 7 28.16 -0.26 17.11
CA ARG A 7 29.25 0.19 16.23
C ARG A 7 28.70 1.09 15.13
N ILE A 8 27.67 0.64 14.41
CA ILE A 8 27.02 1.37 13.32
C ILE A 8 26.48 2.72 13.80
N CYS A 9 25.79 2.75 14.95
CA CYS A 9 25.27 3.99 15.51
C CYS A 9 26.41 4.97 15.80
N ARG A 10 27.49 4.54 16.47
CA ARG A 10 28.64 5.40 16.81
C ARG A 10 29.33 5.96 15.56
N GLU A 11 29.63 5.11 14.58
CA GLU A 11 30.30 5.53 13.34
C GLU A 11 29.48 6.54 12.54
N ARG A 12 28.15 6.48 12.65
CA ARG A 12 27.22 7.38 11.94
C ARG A 12 26.79 8.59 12.77
N GLY A 13 27.31 8.76 13.98
CA GLY A 13 26.92 9.84 14.88
C GLY A 13 25.46 9.75 15.35
N LEU A 14 24.96 8.53 15.54
CA LEU A 14 23.62 8.23 16.03
C LEU A 14 23.69 7.71 17.46
N SER A 15 22.65 7.98 18.26
CA SER A 15 22.54 7.50 19.64
C SER A 15 21.62 6.28 19.73
N ILE A 16 21.92 5.38 20.67
CA ILE A 16 20.92 4.44 21.19
C ILE A 16 20.02 5.24 22.14
N ARG A 17 18.72 5.04 22.00
CA ARG A 17 17.66 5.78 22.69
C ARG A 17 16.62 4.84 23.26
N LYS A 18 15.64 5.42 23.94
CA LYS A 18 14.45 4.70 24.40
C LYS A 18 13.17 5.37 23.95
N GLN A 19 12.15 4.58 23.69
CA GLN A 19 10.77 5.02 23.57
C GLN A 19 10.12 5.05 24.95
N LEU A 20 9.48 6.17 25.29
CA LEU A 20 8.69 6.38 26.50
C LEU A 20 7.34 5.63 26.44
N PRO A 21 6.75 5.24 27.59
CA PRO A 21 5.52 4.47 27.61
C PRO A 21 4.31 5.29 27.16
N GLU A 22 4.31 6.61 27.35
CA GLU A 22 3.22 7.47 26.96
C GLU A 22 3.49 8.11 25.59
N ILE A 23 2.51 7.99 24.69
CA ILE A 23 2.51 8.75 23.44
C ILE A 23 1.35 9.74 23.51
N PRO A 24 1.62 11.05 23.66
CA PRO A 24 0.63 12.10 23.49
C PRO A 24 -0.13 11.97 22.17
N SER A 25 -1.23 12.70 21.99
CA SER A 25 -1.89 12.75 20.68
C SER A 25 -0.85 13.09 19.60
N TRP A 26 -0.99 12.56 18.37
CA TRP A 26 -0.06 12.84 17.27
C TRP A 26 0.06 14.33 16.94
N THR A 27 -0.95 15.12 17.34
CA THR A 27 -0.97 16.59 17.28
C THR A 27 -0.06 17.28 18.30
N THR A 28 0.42 16.56 19.31
CA THR A 28 1.24 17.07 20.42
C THR A 28 2.72 16.73 20.17
N ARG A 29 3.56 17.76 20.05
CA ARG A 29 4.99 17.62 19.73
C ARG A 29 5.86 17.51 20.99
N THR A 30 5.68 16.40 21.70
CA THR A 30 6.51 16.04 22.84
C THR A 30 7.48 14.93 22.42
N PRO A 31 8.79 15.03 22.75
CA PRO A 31 9.72 13.94 22.55
C PRO A 31 9.22 12.66 23.21
N THR A 32 9.16 11.59 22.43
CA THR A 32 8.76 10.24 22.90
C THR A 32 9.88 9.22 22.70
N VAL A 33 10.79 9.48 21.76
CA VAL A 33 12.08 8.78 21.64
C VAL A 33 13.15 9.70 22.22
N VAL A 34 13.73 9.34 23.36
CA VAL A 34 14.61 10.21 24.15
C VAL A 34 15.97 9.55 24.42
N ASP A 35 16.94 10.37 24.77
CA ASP A 35 18.27 9.90 25.17
C ASP A 35 18.20 9.06 26.46
N LEU A 36 19.14 8.13 26.61
CA LEU A 36 19.26 7.30 27.80
C LEU A 36 19.75 8.12 28.99
N SER A 37 19.29 7.80 30.20
CA SER A 37 19.89 8.33 31.43
C SER A 37 21.31 7.76 31.65
N PRO A 38 22.15 8.37 32.51
CA PRO A 38 23.46 7.80 32.84
C PRO A 38 23.41 6.35 33.36
N GLU A 39 22.38 6.01 34.14
CA GLU A 39 22.15 4.64 34.62
C GLU A 39 21.80 3.69 33.47
N GLU A 40 21.00 4.15 32.51
CA GLU A 40 20.60 3.37 31.34
C GLU A 40 21.76 3.20 30.35
N GLU A 41 22.63 4.20 30.20
CA GLU A 41 23.88 4.06 29.44
C GLU A 41 24.82 3.03 30.07
N GLN A 42 24.92 3.01 31.39
CA GLN A 42 25.67 1.97 32.09
C GLN A 42 25.04 0.59 31.87
N ALA A 43 23.71 0.48 31.99
CA ALA A 43 22.99 -0.77 31.73
C ALA A 43 23.16 -1.26 30.28
N LEU A 44 23.30 -0.36 29.30
CA LEU A 44 23.60 -0.70 27.91
C LEU A 44 24.99 -1.35 27.78
N GLN A 45 25.99 -0.82 28.49
CA GLN A 45 27.35 -1.39 28.50
C GLN A 45 27.40 -2.76 29.17
N GLU A 46 26.48 -3.03 30.10
CA GLU A 46 26.36 -4.28 30.85
C GLU A 46 25.39 -5.30 30.21
N ASP A 47 24.81 -5.00 29.03
CA ASP A 47 23.78 -5.81 28.33
C ASP A 47 22.50 -6.05 29.17
N ARG A 48 22.21 -5.15 30.13
CA ARG A 48 21.01 -5.20 31.01
C ARG A 48 19.93 -4.18 30.63
N LEU A 49 20.19 -3.33 29.63
CA LEU A 49 19.24 -2.28 29.23
C LEU A 49 17.86 -2.81 28.82
N PRO A 50 17.72 -3.90 28.02
CA PRO A 50 16.41 -4.38 27.61
C PRO A 50 15.50 -4.71 28.79
N GLU A 51 16.04 -5.40 29.80
CA GLU A 51 15.32 -5.80 31.01
C GLU A 51 14.94 -4.57 31.85
N LEU A 52 15.86 -3.62 31.97
CA LEU A 52 15.65 -2.37 32.70
C LEU A 52 14.53 -1.53 32.08
N LEU A 53 14.50 -1.39 30.75
CA LEU A 53 13.47 -0.61 30.06
C LEU A 53 12.13 -1.33 30.06
N PHE A 54 12.12 -2.65 29.86
CA PHE A 54 10.89 -3.45 29.89
C PHE A 54 10.13 -3.29 31.21
N ALA A 55 10.85 -3.27 32.34
CA ALA A 55 10.25 -3.03 33.67
C ALA A 55 9.57 -1.65 33.80
N LYS A 56 9.95 -0.67 32.96
CA LYS A 56 9.37 0.68 32.91
C LYS A 56 8.28 0.83 31.85
N GLY A 57 7.98 -0.22 31.08
CA GLY A 57 7.12 -0.13 29.89
C GLY A 57 7.76 0.64 28.73
N GLU A 58 9.08 0.81 28.75
CA GLU A 58 9.89 1.46 27.74
C GLU A 58 10.56 0.41 26.83
N PHE A 59 11.08 0.83 25.69
CA PHE A 59 11.87 -0.07 24.82
C PHE A 59 12.99 0.66 24.09
N ILE A 60 14.03 -0.09 23.69
CA ILE A 60 15.22 0.46 23.04
C ILE A 60 14.90 0.86 21.59
N PHE A 61 15.48 1.99 21.17
CA PHE A 61 15.43 2.51 19.81
C PHE A 61 16.87 2.77 19.32
N PRO A 62 17.33 2.18 18.20
CA PRO A 62 16.67 1.16 17.37
C PRO A 62 16.53 -0.18 18.11
N ALA A 63 15.69 -1.10 17.61
CA ALA A 63 15.39 -2.37 18.28
C ALA A 63 16.65 -3.23 18.49
N TRP A 64 17.03 -3.41 19.74
CA TRP A 64 18.30 -4.03 20.15
C TRP A 64 18.40 -5.52 19.83
N GLU A 65 17.25 -6.19 19.83
CA GLU A 65 17.07 -7.61 19.53
C GLU A 65 17.32 -7.95 18.05
N ILE A 66 17.34 -6.95 17.17
CA ILE A 66 17.65 -7.13 15.75
C ILE A 66 19.17 -7.20 15.58
N CYS A 67 19.74 -8.39 15.69
CA CYS A 67 21.20 -8.61 15.70
C CYS A 67 21.84 -8.86 14.32
N ALA A 68 21.03 -9.04 13.28
CA ALA A 68 21.51 -9.28 11.93
C ALA A 68 20.49 -8.78 10.89
N PRO A 69 20.94 -8.38 9.68
CA PRO A 69 20.05 -8.16 8.55
C PRO A 69 19.27 -9.44 8.21
N ARG A 70 18.09 -9.29 7.61
CA ARG A 70 17.31 -10.42 7.09
C ARG A 70 18.15 -11.30 6.16
N PRO A 71 18.20 -12.62 6.35
CA PRO A 71 18.88 -13.48 5.39
C PRO A 71 18.06 -13.58 4.09
N PHE A 72 18.72 -13.46 2.94
CA PHE A 72 18.13 -13.77 1.64
C PHE A 72 19.19 -14.30 0.66
N GLU A 73 18.73 -15.01 -0.35
CA GLU A 73 19.52 -15.44 -1.50
C GLU A 73 19.22 -14.50 -2.66
N ARG A 74 20.22 -13.71 -3.09
CA ARG A 74 20.07 -12.77 -4.22
C ARG A 74 19.82 -13.49 -5.53
N ASP A 75 20.38 -14.68 -5.64
CA ASP A 75 20.35 -15.48 -6.84
C ASP A 75 19.24 -16.51 -6.72
N SER A 76 18.48 -16.69 -7.79
CA SER A 76 17.43 -17.68 -7.86
C SER A 76 17.95 -18.93 -8.54
N LEU A 77 18.12 -20.00 -7.77
CA LEU A 77 18.50 -21.30 -8.30
C LEU A 77 17.29 -21.95 -8.99
N LEU A 78 17.46 -22.36 -10.25
CA LEU A 78 16.49 -23.02 -11.09
C LEU A 78 16.91 -24.48 -11.29
N THR A 79 16.05 -25.40 -10.84
CA THR A 79 16.26 -26.86 -10.89
C THR A 79 14.93 -27.56 -11.11
N ALA A 80 14.94 -28.89 -11.29
CA ALA A 80 13.71 -29.70 -11.33
C ALA A 80 12.81 -29.57 -10.08
N GLY A 81 13.33 -29.06 -8.96
CA GLY A 81 12.56 -28.78 -7.75
C GLY A 81 11.72 -27.51 -7.81
N CYS A 82 11.90 -26.68 -8.84
CA CYS A 82 11.18 -25.42 -9.05
C CYS A 82 9.81 -25.64 -9.70
N ALA A 83 9.00 -24.58 -9.70
CA ALA A 83 7.69 -24.59 -10.35
C ALA A 83 7.45 -23.33 -11.18
N VAL A 84 6.75 -23.48 -12.30
CA VAL A 84 6.17 -22.41 -13.10
C VAL A 84 4.66 -22.46 -12.95
N ILE A 85 4.05 -21.40 -12.44
CA ILE A 85 2.61 -21.30 -12.19
C ILE A 85 1.99 -20.32 -13.18
N HIS A 86 1.00 -20.77 -13.94
CA HIS A 86 0.31 -19.96 -14.96
C HIS A 86 -1.18 -19.78 -14.64
N PRO A 87 -1.84 -18.74 -15.18
CA PRO A 87 -3.29 -18.59 -15.05
C PRO A 87 -4.01 -19.77 -15.68
N ARG A 88 -4.97 -20.36 -14.97
CA ARG A 88 -5.76 -21.48 -15.47
C ARG A 88 -6.45 -21.16 -16.80
N ASP A 89 -7.01 -19.96 -16.92
CA ASP A 89 -7.86 -19.56 -18.04
C ASP A 89 -7.11 -18.78 -19.13
N ASN A 90 -5.78 -18.96 -19.24
CA ASN A 90 -4.96 -18.32 -20.28
C ASN A 90 -4.12 -19.34 -21.06
N ALA A 91 -4.59 -19.71 -22.26
CA ALA A 91 -3.95 -20.72 -23.09
C ALA A 91 -2.52 -20.36 -23.54
N PHE A 92 -2.28 -19.08 -23.85
CA PHE A 92 -0.94 -18.60 -24.22
C PHE A 92 0.05 -18.77 -23.07
N LEU A 93 -0.32 -18.33 -21.86
CA LEU A 93 0.55 -18.45 -20.69
C LEU A 93 0.73 -19.91 -20.27
N ALA A 94 -0.25 -20.78 -20.47
CA ALA A 94 -0.11 -22.21 -20.23
C ALA A 94 0.91 -22.87 -21.17
N GLU A 95 0.91 -22.51 -22.46
CA GLU A 95 1.94 -22.96 -23.42
C GLU A 95 3.32 -22.38 -23.07
N PHE A 96 3.35 -21.08 -22.76
CA PHE A 96 4.57 -20.38 -22.38
C PHE A 96 5.20 -20.95 -21.11
N ALA A 97 4.38 -21.38 -20.14
CA ALA A 97 4.83 -22.04 -18.93
C ALA A 97 5.63 -23.31 -19.19
N ARG A 98 5.28 -24.09 -20.23
CA ARG A 98 6.06 -25.28 -20.63
C ARG A 98 7.38 -24.91 -21.25
N THR A 99 7.40 -23.83 -22.04
CA THR A 99 8.63 -23.28 -22.62
C THR A 99 9.59 -22.85 -21.50
N LEU A 100 9.11 -22.02 -20.57
CA LEU A 100 9.92 -21.58 -19.43
C LEU A 100 10.23 -22.70 -18.43
N GLY A 101 9.36 -23.70 -18.34
CA GLY A 101 9.51 -24.89 -17.52
C GLY A 101 10.67 -25.78 -17.95
N THR A 102 11.23 -25.59 -19.14
CA THR A 102 12.34 -26.40 -19.66
C THR A 102 13.61 -25.56 -19.67
N LEU A 103 14.60 -25.94 -18.86
CA LEU A 103 15.89 -25.27 -18.81
C LEU A 103 16.75 -25.62 -20.05
N PRO A 104 17.79 -24.82 -20.38
CA PRO A 104 18.60 -25.03 -21.59
C PRO A 104 19.29 -26.39 -21.70
N ASP A 105 19.50 -27.09 -20.58
CA ASP A 105 20.06 -28.45 -20.53
C ASP A 105 19.01 -29.57 -20.65
N GLY A 106 17.73 -29.21 -20.81
CA GLY A 106 16.60 -30.13 -20.86
C GLY A 106 15.99 -30.47 -19.49
N THR A 107 16.48 -29.89 -18.40
CA THR A 107 15.88 -30.09 -17.07
C THR A 107 14.46 -29.51 -17.02
N GLU A 108 13.48 -30.33 -16.65
CA GLU A 108 12.07 -29.93 -16.54
C GLU A 108 11.69 -29.50 -15.11
N MET A 109 11.08 -28.32 -14.99
CA MET A 109 10.43 -27.80 -13.79
C MET A 109 8.94 -28.19 -13.78
N LYS A 110 8.32 -28.18 -12.60
CA LYS A 110 6.87 -28.44 -12.49
C LYS A 110 6.07 -27.31 -13.13
N VAL A 111 5.13 -27.62 -14.01
CA VAL A 111 4.18 -26.64 -14.56
C VAL A 111 2.82 -26.82 -13.89
N LEU A 112 2.30 -25.78 -13.26
CA LEU A 112 1.07 -25.82 -12.48
C LEU A 112 0.11 -24.70 -12.93
N ALA A 113 -1.19 -24.96 -12.88
CA ALA A 113 -2.18 -23.90 -12.97
C ALA A 113 -2.25 -23.14 -11.65
N ASP A 114 -2.70 -21.89 -11.71
CA ASP A 114 -2.76 -21.02 -10.55
C ASP A 114 -3.84 -21.41 -9.56
N ASP A 115 -4.64 -22.46 -9.76
CA ASP A 115 -5.52 -23.02 -8.73
C ASP A 115 -4.80 -23.92 -7.69
N CYS A 116 -3.49 -24.16 -7.85
CA CYS A 116 -2.65 -24.92 -6.93
C CYS A 116 -2.11 -24.14 -5.72
N GLU A 117 -1.93 -24.76 -4.56
CA GLU A 117 -1.20 -24.09 -3.47
C GLU A 117 0.23 -23.73 -3.91
N MET A 118 0.69 -22.53 -3.54
CA MET A 118 2.05 -22.11 -3.87
C MET A 118 3.06 -23.04 -3.19
N PRO A 119 4.03 -23.61 -3.92
CA PRO A 119 5.07 -24.45 -3.32
C PRO A 119 5.78 -23.73 -2.18
N ARG A 120 6.14 -24.44 -1.11
CA ARG A 120 6.78 -23.84 0.08
C ARG A 120 8.31 -23.78 0.01
N SER A 121 8.90 -24.37 -1.04
CA SER A 121 10.35 -24.49 -1.22
C SER A 121 10.72 -24.39 -2.70
N GLY A 122 11.97 -24.03 -2.97
CA GLY A 122 12.48 -23.83 -4.33
C GLY A 122 11.94 -22.56 -4.98
N THR A 123 12.63 -22.10 -6.02
CA THR A 123 12.20 -20.92 -6.78
C THR A 123 10.85 -21.19 -7.47
N VAL A 124 9.93 -20.23 -7.36
CA VAL A 124 8.64 -20.26 -8.06
C VAL A 124 8.62 -19.17 -9.11
N ILE A 125 8.29 -19.52 -10.34
CA ILE A 125 8.07 -18.58 -11.43
C ILE A 125 6.56 -18.39 -11.57
N LEU A 126 6.06 -17.17 -11.42
CA LEU A 126 4.65 -16.83 -11.62
C LEU A 126 4.49 -16.17 -12.99
N LEU A 127 3.59 -16.69 -13.82
CA LEU A 127 3.25 -16.07 -15.10
C LEU A 127 1.94 -15.30 -15.00
N GLY A 128 1.92 -14.12 -15.61
CA GLY A 128 0.79 -13.21 -15.60
C GLY A 128 0.81 -12.24 -14.42
N ASP A 129 0.06 -11.16 -14.58
CA ASP A 129 -0.03 -10.08 -13.61
C ASP A 129 -1.18 -10.27 -12.60
N SER A 130 -1.38 -9.29 -11.71
CA SER A 130 -2.41 -9.34 -10.66
C SER A 130 -3.86 -9.49 -11.18
N SER A 131 -4.12 -9.15 -12.45
CA SER A 131 -5.44 -9.25 -13.06
C SER A 131 -5.80 -10.67 -13.48
N CYS A 132 -4.83 -11.50 -13.84
CA CYS A 132 -5.07 -12.83 -14.40
C CYS A 132 -4.51 -14.00 -13.58
N ASN A 133 -3.52 -13.78 -12.71
CA ASN A 133 -2.95 -14.84 -11.86
C ASN A 133 -3.30 -14.61 -10.38
N ARG A 134 -3.91 -15.61 -9.71
CA ARG A 134 -4.33 -15.45 -8.31
C ARG A 134 -3.16 -15.24 -7.34
N HIS A 135 -2.00 -15.84 -7.60
CA HIS A 135 -0.81 -15.68 -6.76
C HIS A 135 -0.15 -14.32 -7.00
N SER A 136 -0.10 -13.86 -8.24
CA SER A 136 0.30 -12.48 -8.56
C SER A 136 -0.63 -11.47 -7.86
N ARG A 137 -1.94 -11.75 -7.81
CA ARG A 137 -2.90 -10.92 -7.06
C ARG A 137 -2.61 -10.92 -5.57
N PHE A 138 -2.35 -12.08 -4.96
CA PHE A 138 -1.95 -12.16 -3.55
C PHE A 138 -0.66 -11.34 -3.27
N LEU A 139 0.32 -11.38 -4.17
CA LEU A 139 1.54 -10.58 -4.04
C LEU A 139 1.29 -9.08 -4.20
N ALA A 140 0.43 -8.68 -5.14
CA ALA A 140 0.02 -7.29 -5.31
C ALA A 140 -0.79 -6.77 -4.10
N ALA A 141 -1.59 -7.62 -3.44
CA ALA A 141 -2.26 -7.29 -2.17
C ALA A 141 -1.26 -6.91 -1.08
N ARG A 142 -0.14 -7.65 -1.04
CA ARG A 142 1.00 -7.41 -0.16
C ARG A 142 1.90 -6.27 -0.62
N GLN A 143 1.60 -5.65 -1.76
CA GLN A 143 2.45 -4.66 -2.43
C GLN A 143 3.85 -5.16 -2.74
N LEU A 144 3.96 -6.44 -3.08
CA LEU A 144 5.21 -7.08 -3.49
C LEU A 144 5.35 -7.22 -5.01
N LEU A 145 4.26 -6.97 -5.76
CA LEU A 145 4.21 -7.07 -7.22
C LEU A 145 3.53 -5.84 -7.82
N PHE A 146 4.13 -5.25 -8.85
CA PHE A 146 3.66 -4.01 -9.46
C PHE A 146 3.03 -4.21 -10.83
N ALA A 147 3.35 -5.31 -11.52
CA ALA A 147 2.65 -5.72 -12.72
C ALA A 147 1.14 -5.95 -12.47
N ASN A 148 0.30 -5.34 -13.31
CA ASN A 148 -1.15 -5.42 -13.26
C ASN A 148 -1.76 -5.30 -14.67
N GLY A 149 -3.08 -5.20 -14.80
CA GLY A 149 -3.72 -5.13 -16.11
C GLY A 149 -3.41 -3.87 -16.94
N GLN A 150 -2.74 -2.87 -16.37
CA GLN A 150 -2.29 -1.67 -17.08
C GLN A 150 -0.76 -1.62 -17.29
N LEU A 151 0.04 -2.24 -16.40
CA LEU A 151 1.50 -2.28 -16.47
C LEU A 151 2.00 -3.73 -16.65
N PRO A 152 2.85 -4.03 -17.64
CA PRO A 152 3.64 -3.11 -18.48
C PRO A 152 2.91 -2.55 -19.71
N GLY A 153 1.64 -2.90 -19.89
CA GLY A 153 0.84 -2.59 -21.07
C GLY A 153 0.66 -3.81 -21.97
N PRO A 154 -0.29 -3.78 -22.93
CA PRO A 154 -0.64 -4.91 -23.80
C PRO A 154 0.55 -5.54 -24.53
N ASP A 155 1.48 -4.71 -25.03
CA ASP A 155 2.71 -5.15 -25.71
C ASP A 155 3.97 -4.89 -24.87
N GLY A 156 3.82 -4.93 -23.54
CA GLY A 156 4.93 -4.87 -22.61
C GLY A 156 5.34 -6.25 -22.07
N TRP A 157 6.45 -6.30 -21.35
CA TRP A 157 6.80 -7.45 -20.51
C TRP A 157 7.57 -7.00 -19.26
N SER A 158 7.57 -7.82 -18.21
CA SER A 158 8.30 -7.54 -16.98
C SER A 158 8.79 -8.81 -16.30
N ILE A 159 9.87 -8.67 -15.53
CA ILE A 159 10.39 -9.68 -14.60
C ILE A 159 10.66 -8.98 -13.27
N GLU A 160 10.09 -9.50 -12.19
CA GLU A 160 10.28 -9.00 -10.83
C GLU A 160 10.63 -10.14 -9.88
N THR A 161 11.66 -9.97 -9.05
CA THR A 161 12.14 -11.00 -8.11
C THR A 161 11.85 -10.61 -6.68
N ILE A 162 11.12 -11.47 -5.96
CA ILE A 162 10.73 -11.30 -4.56
C ILE A 162 11.49 -12.33 -3.73
N HIS A 163 12.38 -11.84 -2.85
CA HIS A 163 13.32 -12.71 -2.13
C HIS A 163 12.84 -13.04 -0.73
N GLY A 164 12.41 -14.27 -0.48
CA GLY A 164 12.19 -14.80 0.88
C GLY A 164 11.12 -14.09 1.70
N LEU A 165 10.16 -13.41 1.06
CA LEU A 165 9.09 -12.66 1.74
C LEU A 165 7.78 -13.43 1.86
N VAL A 166 7.57 -14.47 1.04
CA VAL A 166 6.39 -15.34 1.14
C VAL A 166 6.68 -16.53 2.02
N ASN A 167 7.66 -17.34 1.63
CA ASN A 167 8.19 -18.44 2.43
C ASN A 167 9.69 -18.19 2.69
N ARG A 168 10.17 -18.65 3.85
CA ARG A 168 11.59 -18.56 4.21
C ARG A 168 12.44 -19.20 3.11
N LYS A 169 13.45 -18.46 2.63
CA LYS A 169 14.41 -18.92 1.61
C LYS A 169 13.80 -19.31 0.26
N GLN A 170 12.60 -18.82 -0.05
CA GLN A 170 12.00 -18.98 -1.38
C GLN A 170 12.07 -17.68 -2.15
N ASN A 171 12.66 -17.73 -3.35
CA ASN A 171 12.53 -16.65 -4.32
C ASN A 171 11.30 -16.89 -5.20
N ILE A 172 10.59 -15.81 -5.50
CA ILE A 172 9.52 -15.80 -6.49
C ILE A 172 9.95 -14.89 -7.62
N ILE A 173 9.89 -15.38 -8.85
CA ILE A 173 10.13 -14.61 -10.06
C ILE A 173 8.78 -14.41 -10.74
N ALA A 174 8.22 -13.21 -10.65
CA ALA A 174 6.97 -12.87 -11.30
C ALA A 174 7.25 -12.30 -12.69
N CYS A 175 6.62 -12.88 -13.70
CA CYS A 175 6.81 -12.54 -15.10
C CYS A 175 5.47 -12.18 -15.74
N SER A 176 5.41 -11.00 -16.36
CA SER A 176 4.30 -10.62 -17.24
C SER A 176 4.81 -10.56 -18.67
N VAL A 177 4.08 -11.18 -19.59
CA VAL A 177 4.49 -11.32 -20.99
C VAL A 177 3.24 -11.41 -21.87
N SER A 178 3.32 -10.85 -23.08
CA SER A 178 2.26 -10.95 -24.07
C SER A 178 2.73 -11.77 -25.29
N PRO A 179 1.80 -12.23 -26.15
CA PRO A 179 2.18 -12.92 -27.38
C PRO A 179 3.13 -12.09 -28.27
N ALA A 180 2.94 -10.77 -28.31
CA ALA A 180 3.75 -9.86 -29.13
C ALA A 180 5.19 -9.75 -28.63
N THR A 181 5.43 -9.94 -27.33
CA THR A 181 6.74 -9.77 -26.69
C THR A 181 7.42 -11.07 -26.29
N ARG A 182 6.80 -12.22 -26.61
CA ARG A 182 7.28 -13.57 -26.25
C ARG A 182 8.76 -13.77 -26.56
N GLN A 183 9.19 -13.48 -27.79
CA GLN A 183 10.56 -13.78 -28.22
C GLN A 183 11.58 -12.88 -27.52
N GLU A 184 11.30 -11.57 -27.47
CA GLU A 184 12.15 -10.60 -26.77
C GLU A 184 12.33 -10.97 -25.29
N PHE A 185 11.24 -11.37 -24.62
CA PHE A 185 11.29 -11.87 -23.25
C PHE A 185 12.17 -13.11 -23.13
N LEU A 186 12.03 -14.10 -24.03
CA LEU A 186 12.80 -15.34 -23.97
C LEU A 186 14.29 -15.09 -24.21
N ASP A 187 14.63 -14.23 -25.16
CA ASP A 187 16.01 -13.85 -25.45
C ASP A 187 16.65 -13.22 -24.20
N TYR A 188 15.92 -12.29 -23.56
CA TYR A 188 16.37 -11.68 -22.32
C TYR A 188 16.48 -12.71 -21.18
N TRP A 189 15.45 -13.53 -20.97
CA TRP A 189 15.42 -14.59 -19.95
C TRP A 189 16.64 -15.50 -20.08
N LEU A 190 16.87 -16.06 -21.26
CA LEU A 190 17.98 -16.98 -21.53
C LEU A 190 19.34 -16.30 -21.34
N SER A 191 19.48 -15.04 -21.76
CA SER A 191 20.72 -14.27 -21.55
C SER A 191 21.03 -14.00 -20.08
N SER A 192 20.01 -14.00 -19.22
CA SER A 192 20.15 -13.77 -17.77
C SER A 192 20.50 -15.03 -16.97
N LEU A 193 20.46 -16.21 -17.60
CA LEU A 193 20.77 -17.48 -16.94
C LEU A 193 22.27 -17.77 -16.94
N GLN A 194 22.78 -18.17 -15.78
CA GLN A 194 24.16 -18.60 -15.60
C GLN A 194 24.17 -20.12 -15.32
N ASN A 195 24.94 -20.87 -16.11
CA ASN A 195 25.09 -22.31 -15.90
C ASN A 195 26.01 -22.57 -14.70
N THR A 196 25.58 -23.43 -13.78
CA THR A 196 26.33 -23.83 -12.59
C THR A 196 26.29 -25.36 -12.41
N THR A 197 27.16 -25.91 -11.56
CA THR A 197 27.26 -27.36 -11.32
C THR A 197 25.97 -27.99 -10.75
N GLY A 198 25.02 -27.18 -10.26
CA GLY A 198 23.76 -27.64 -9.65
C GLY A 198 22.49 -27.22 -10.41
N GLY A 199 22.61 -26.68 -11.63
CA GLY A 199 21.49 -26.15 -12.42
C GLY A 199 21.78 -24.74 -12.93
N PHE A 200 20.71 -24.00 -13.25
CA PHE A 200 20.83 -22.62 -13.72
C PHE A 200 20.59 -21.65 -12.57
N VAL A 201 21.38 -20.59 -12.54
CA VAL A 201 21.20 -19.49 -11.60
C VAL A 201 20.75 -18.26 -12.36
N ARG A 202 19.71 -17.60 -11.85
CA ARG A 202 19.29 -16.28 -12.30
C ARG A 202 19.60 -15.24 -11.23
N PRO A 203 20.60 -14.36 -11.43
CA PRO A 203 20.81 -13.20 -10.56
C PRO A 203 19.57 -12.30 -10.51
N LYS A 204 19.41 -11.53 -9.44
CA LYS A 204 18.38 -10.49 -9.39
C LYS A 204 18.65 -9.45 -10.49
N ASP A 205 17.80 -9.46 -11.51
CA ASP A 205 17.79 -8.46 -12.58
C ASP A 205 16.33 -8.16 -12.94
N ASP A 206 15.71 -7.25 -12.19
CA ASP A 206 14.30 -6.91 -12.40
C ASP A 206 14.17 -5.93 -13.57
N GLN A 207 13.30 -6.23 -14.51
CA GLN A 207 13.13 -5.46 -15.75
C GLN A 207 11.67 -5.13 -16.04
N PHE A 208 11.47 -3.98 -16.66
CA PHE A 208 10.19 -3.53 -17.19
C PHE A 208 10.40 -2.98 -18.60
N ARG A 209 9.88 -3.70 -19.60
CA ARG A 209 9.72 -3.18 -20.94
C ARG A 209 8.29 -2.68 -21.09
N ILE A 210 8.11 -1.36 -20.96
CA ILE A 210 6.83 -0.69 -21.11
C ILE A 210 6.37 -0.75 -22.57
N ASP A 211 5.07 -0.94 -22.77
CA ASP A 211 4.44 -0.87 -24.08
C ASP A 211 4.61 0.55 -24.67
N PRO A 212 5.34 0.71 -25.80
CA PRO A 212 5.51 2.02 -26.45
C PRO A 212 4.21 2.59 -27.00
N GLN A 213 3.18 1.76 -27.22
CA GLN A 213 1.86 2.16 -27.72
C GLN A 213 0.88 2.51 -26.59
N ALA A 214 1.33 2.53 -25.33
CA ALA A 214 0.55 2.97 -24.18
C ALA A 214 0.96 4.39 -23.71
N PRO A 215 0.63 5.47 -24.46
CA PRO A 215 1.11 6.82 -24.17
C PRO A 215 0.64 7.36 -22.82
N ALA A 216 -0.53 6.92 -22.34
CA ALA A 216 -1.02 7.29 -21.00
C ALA A 216 -0.13 6.73 -19.89
N LEU A 217 0.38 5.50 -20.07
CA LEU A 217 1.31 4.85 -19.15
C LEU A 217 2.70 5.51 -19.25
N ALA A 218 3.22 5.67 -20.46
CA ALA A 218 4.52 6.33 -20.68
C ALA A 218 4.54 7.78 -20.16
N GLY A 219 3.45 8.53 -20.35
CA GLY A 219 3.27 9.86 -19.81
C GLY A 219 3.27 9.86 -18.28
N ALA A 220 2.48 8.99 -17.66
CA ALA A 220 2.38 8.92 -16.21
C ALA A 220 3.69 8.49 -15.51
N LEU A 221 4.50 7.67 -16.19
CA LEU A 221 5.82 7.26 -15.73
C LEU A 221 6.93 8.27 -16.10
N ASN A 222 6.59 9.35 -16.81
CA ASN A 222 7.54 10.43 -17.09
C ASN A 222 7.98 11.10 -15.78
N PRO A 223 9.29 11.34 -15.59
CA PRO A 223 9.79 11.95 -14.35
C PRO A 223 9.16 13.30 -13.99
N ASN A 224 8.79 14.13 -14.98
CA ASN A 224 8.13 15.41 -14.71
C ASN A 224 6.74 15.21 -14.13
N GLN A 225 5.94 14.32 -14.72
CA GLN A 225 4.58 14.04 -14.22
C GLN A 225 4.63 13.31 -12.87
N LEU A 226 5.55 12.36 -12.73
CA LEU A 226 5.72 11.59 -11.52
C LEU A 226 6.12 12.48 -10.35
N LEU A 227 7.16 13.31 -10.50
CA LEU A 227 7.58 14.23 -9.45
C LEU A 227 6.50 15.30 -9.18
N ALA A 228 5.82 15.82 -10.21
CA ALA A 228 4.70 16.75 -10.01
C ALA A 228 3.51 16.12 -9.25
N SER A 229 3.38 14.78 -9.27
CA SER A 229 2.36 14.06 -8.50
C SER A 229 2.65 14.01 -6.98
N LEU A 230 3.87 14.34 -6.56
CA LEU A 230 4.27 14.46 -5.16
C LEU A 230 3.77 15.80 -4.60
N ARG A 231 2.45 15.86 -4.34
CA ARG A 231 1.77 17.04 -3.80
C ARG A 231 2.20 17.34 -2.35
N ASN A 232 1.89 18.55 -1.90
CA ASN A 232 1.99 18.99 -0.50
C ASN A 232 3.42 19.09 0.07
N LEU A 233 4.46 19.04 -0.76
CA LEU A 233 5.82 19.38 -0.33
C LEU A 233 6.11 20.87 -0.57
N PRO A 234 7.01 21.49 0.22
CA PRO A 234 7.49 22.83 -0.07
C PRO A 234 8.05 22.91 -1.50
N PRO A 235 7.78 24.00 -2.23
CA PRO A 235 8.38 24.22 -3.53
C PRO A 235 9.91 24.29 -3.39
N GLY A 236 10.63 23.83 -4.39
CA GLY A 236 12.08 23.81 -4.35
C GLY A 236 12.72 23.30 -5.64
N PRO A 237 14.05 23.22 -5.69
CA PRO A 237 14.80 22.85 -6.89
C PRO A 237 14.41 21.49 -7.48
N TRP A 238 13.82 20.59 -6.70
CA TRP A 238 13.31 19.31 -7.19
C TRP A 238 12.18 19.43 -8.23
N GLN A 239 11.51 20.59 -8.32
CA GLN A 239 10.48 20.88 -9.32
C GLN A 239 11.05 21.45 -10.62
N ASP A 240 12.32 21.87 -10.64
CA ASP A 240 12.95 22.47 -11.81
C ASP A 240 13.22 21.40 -12.88
N ALA A 241 12.44 21.45 -13.95
CA ALA A 241 12.56 20.51 -15.07
C ALA A 241 13.84 20.69 -15.90
N SER A 242 14.61 21.77 -15.69
CA SER A 242 15.92 21.95 -16.32
C SER A 242 17.02 21.12 -15.65
N LEU A 243 16.81 20.68 -14.40
CA LEU A 243 17.75 19.83 -13.68
C LEU A 243 17.61 18.37 -14.09
N SER A 244 18.73 17.63 -14.01
CA SER A 244 18.72 16.17 -14.18
C SER A 244 17.83 15.50 -13.13
N LEU A 245 17.29 14.32 -13.44
CA LEU A 245 16.50 13.54 -12.48
C LEU A 245 17.28 13.28 -11.18
N ALA A 246 18.57 12.96 -11.28
CA ALA A 246 19.43 12.71 -10.13
C ALA A 246 19.54 13.94 -9.22
N GLN A 247 19.73 15.14 -9.78
CA GLN A 247 19.74 16.39 -9.00
C GLN A 247 18.39 16.63 -8.33
N ARG A 248 17.29 16.45 -9.05
CA ARG A 248 15.94 16.65 -8.51
C ARG A 248 15.61 15.68 -7.39
N CYS A 249 15.96 14.40 -7.55
CA CYS A 249 15.76 13.36 -6.54
C CYS A 249 16.60 13.62 -5.28
N ARG A 250 17.86 14.07 -5.42
CA ARG A 250 18.68 14.48 -4.27
C ARG A 250 18.07 15.68 -3.52
N ASN A 251 17.72 16.74 -4.24
CA ASN A 251 17.09 17.93 -3.66
C ASN A 251 15.77 17.58 -2.94
N LEU A 252 14.98 16.68 -3.52
CA LEU A 252 13.75 16.18 -2.91
C LEU A 252 14.05 15.42 -1.62
N ALA A 253 15.01 14.49 -1.65
CA ALA A 253 15.38 13.68 -0.50
C ALA A 253 15.88 14.53 0.68
N GLU A 254 16.64 15.58 0.41
CA GLU A 254 17.09 16.54 1.42
C GLU A 254 15.92 17.27 2.08
N ILE A 255 14.99 17.82 1.28
CA ILE A 255 13.81 18.53 1.78
C ILE A 255 12.92 17.61 2.62
N VAL A 256 12.66 16.40 2.13
CA VAL A 256 11.80 15.44 2.83
C VAL A 256 12.46 14.96 4.13
N SER A 257 13.77 14.69 4.12
CA SER A 257 14.50 14.27 5.32
C SER A 257 14.50 15.36 6.39
N ALA A 258 14.69 16.63 6.01
CA ALA A 258 14.62 17.76 6.92
C ALA A 258 13.21 17.98 7.48
N ALA A 259 12.17 17.62 6.72
CA ALA A 259 10.79 17.78 7.14
C ALA A 259 10.35 16.83 8.25
N PHE A 260 11.07 15.73 8.54
CA PHE A 260 10.76 14.86 9.68
C PHE A 260 10.81 15.58 11.04
N ASP A 261 11.64 16.62 11.19
CA ASP A 261 11.67 17.42 12.42
C ASP A 261 10.64 18.55 12.42
N CYS A 262 10.11 18.94 11.25
CA CYS A 262 9.10 20.00 11.14
C CYS A 262 9.51 21.38 11.70
N GLY A 263 10.79 21.62 11.92
CA GLY A 263 11.28 22.84 12.60
C GLY A 263 11.23 22.76 14.13
N GLY A 264 11.10 21.55 14.69
CA GLY A 264 11.15 21.28 16.12
C GLY A 264 9.83 21.54 16.88
N PRO A 265 9.85 21.35 18.22
CA PRO A 265 8.65 21.42 19.06
C PRO A 265 7.90 22.75 19.00
N SER A 266 8.56 23.86 18.64
CA SER A 266 7.98 25.22 18.63
C SER A 266 7.26 25.61 17.34
N VAL A 267 7.48 24.90 16.22
CA VAL A 267 6.92 25.27 14.90
C VAL A 267 5.64 24.49 14.57
N GLY A 268 5.47 23.30 15.13
CA GLY A 268 4.16 22.63 15.23
C GLY A 268 3.49 22.23 13.91
N ARG A 269 4.24 21.93 12.84
CA ARG A 269 3.66 21.51 11.55
C ARG A 269 3.36 20.01 11.50
N ASP A 270 2.38 19.61 10.69
CA ASP A 270 2.13 18.22 10.30
C ASP A 270 3.18 17.76 9.26
N ASN A 271 3.94 16.70 9.57
CA ASN A 271 5.01 16.17 8.72
C ASN A 271 4.85 14.72 8.28
N GLY A 272 4.29 13.85 9.11
CA GLY A 272 4.43 12.41 8.85
C GLY A 272 3.62 12.00 7.62
N HIS A 273 2.42 12.56 7.42
CA HIS A 273 1.63 12.30 6.22
C HIS A 273 2.40 12.60 4.92
N ARG A 274 2.95 13.81 4.78
CA ARG A 274 3.62 14.25 3.55
C ARG A 274 4.96 13.56 3.32
N THR A 275 5.74 13.34 4.39
CA THR A 275 7.06 12.73 4.30
C THR A 275 6.98 11.24 4.00
N MET A 276 6.11 10.51 4.69
CA MET A 276 5.97 9.06 4.54
C MET A 276 5.32 8.69 3.21
N VAL A 277 4.29 9.42 2.77
CA VAL A 277 3.70 9.19 1.43
C VAL A 277 4.74 9.37 0.34
N THR A 278 5.54 10.43 0.40
CA THR A 278 6.62 10.66 -0.58
C THR A 278 7.67 9.56 -0.54
N LEU A 279 8.10 9.14 0.65
CA LEU A 279 9.02 8.02 0.82
C LEU A 279 8.52 6.79 0.06
N VAL A 280 7.30 6.32 0.33
CA VAL A 280 6.76 5.12 -0.35
C VAL A 280 6.57 5.34 -1.84
N LYS A 281 6.08 6.52 -2.27
CA LYS A 281 5.90 6.84 -3.70
C LYS A 281 7.21 6.84 -4.48
N LEU A 282 8.33 7.22 -3.88
CA LEU A 282 9.64 7.14 -4.53
C LEU A 282 10.06 5.68 -4.77
N TYR A 283 9.77 4.79 -3.82
CA TYR A 283 9.98 3.37 -4.08
C TYR A 283 9.07 2.85 -5.20
N TYR A 284 7.79 3.24 -5.21
CA TYR A 284 6.90 2.86 -6.32
C TYR A 284 7.41 3.40 -7.65
N ALA A 285 7.87 4.64 -7.70
CA ALA A 285 8.47 5.22 -8.89
C ALA A 285 9.65 4.37 -9.39
N TYR A 286 10.54 3.94 -8.49
CA TYR A 286 11.59 3.00 -8.82
C TYR A 286 11.03 1.65 -9.31
N ALA A 287 10.05 1.07 -8.63
CA ALA A 287 9.47 -0.21 -9.01
C ALA A 287 8.86 -0.18 -10.42
N TYR A 288 8.15 0.89 -10.77
CA TYR A 288 7.51 1.06 -12.09
C TYR A 288 8.47 1.46 -13.22
N THR A 289 9.58 2.13 -12.92
CA THR A 289 10.47 2.72 -13.95
C THR A 289 11.86 2.14 -13.99
N ARG A 290 12.28 1.44 -12.94
CA ARG A 290 13.65 0.98 -12.65
C ARG A 290 14.72 2.07 -12.70
N GLN A 291 14.35 3.34 -12.63
CA GLN A 291 15.28 4.48 -12.56
C GLN A 291 15.90 4.59 -11.17
N ARG A 292 17.22 4.42 -11.09
CA ARG A 292 17.98 4.25 -9.83
C ARG A 292 17.94 5.49 -8.93
N GLU A 293 17.76 6.67 -9.51
CA GLU A 293 17.65 7.95 -8.82
C GLU A 293 16.52 7.97 -7.78
N TYR A 294 15.40 7.30 -8.08
CA TYR A 294 14.28 7.19 -7.14
C TYR A 294 14.62 6.27 -5.95
N LEU A 295 15.34 5.17 -6.20
CA LEU A 295 15.78 4.26 -5.14
C LEU A 295 16.83 4.93 -4.22
N GLU A 296 17.73 5.71 -4.80
CA GLU A 296 18.70 6.52 -4.06
C GLU A 296 18.02 7.55 -3.16
N ALA A 297 16.99 8.24 -3.66
CA ALA A 297 16.19 9.16 -2.87
C ALA A 297 15.41 8.44 -1.77
N PHE A 298 14.79 7.29 -2.08
CA PHE A 298 14.12 6.44 -1.09
C PHE A 298 15.06 6.04 0.06
N ARG A 299 16.24 5.50 -0.26
CA ARG A 299 17.27 5.15 0.74
C ARG A 299 17.67 6.36 1.58
N THR A 300 17.89 7.50 0.95
CA THR A 300 18.31 8.73 1.64
C THR A 300 17.26 9.19 2.64
N ILE A 301 15.98 9.22 2.25
CA ILE A 301 14.88 9.62 3.14
C ILE A 301 14.70 8.61 4.26
N LEU A 302 14.81 7.31 3.98
CA LEU A 302 14.68 6.27 5.00
C LEU A 302 15.81 6.34 6.05
N LEU A 303 17.04 6.65 5.64
CA LEU A 303 18.14 6.98 6.56
C LEU A 303 17.91 8.33 7.28
N GLY A 304 17.23 9.28 6.63
CA GLY A 304 16.77 10.53 7.24
C GLY A 304 15.80 10.30 8.39
N LEU A 305 14.86 9.36 8.26
CA LEU A 305 13.97 8.92 9.33
C LEU A 305 14.76 8.32 10.51
N ALA A 306 15.75 7.46 10.23
CA ALA A 306 16.63 6.93 11.28
C ALA A 306 17.40 8.05 12.01
N LYS A 307 17.93 9.03 11.28
CA LYS A 307 18.59 10.21 11.86
C LYS A 307 17.64 11.04 12.70
N TYR A 308 16.41 11.25 12.24
CA TYR A 308 15.39 11.97 13.00
C TYR A 308 15.18 11.32 14.37
N LEU A 309 14.96 10.00 14.39
CA LEU A 309 14.68 9.26 15.63
C LEU A 309 15.90 9.19 16.56
N LEU A 310 17.11 9.05 16.01
CA LEU A 310 18.31 8.68 16.76
C LEU A 310 19.32 9.82 17.01
N ALA A 311 19.20 10.96 16.34
CA ALA A 311 20.21 12.03 16.41
C ALA A 311 19.66 13.43 16.68
N ILE A 312 18.35 13.64 16.69
CA ILE A 312 17.78 14.96 17.00
C ILE A 312 18.04 15.34 18.46
N PRO A 313 18.65 16.50 18.75
CA PRO A 313 18.91 16.94 20.12
C PRO A 313 17.62 17.00 20.96
N GLY A 314 17.66 16.46 22.17
CA GLY A 314 16.50 16.44 23.08
C GLY A 314 15.44 15.37 22.75
N GLY A 315 15.66 14.56 21.72
CA GLY A 315 14.78 13.46 21.34
C GLY A 315 13.84 13.79 20.17
N ALA A 316 13.15 12.75 19.69
CA ALA A 316 12.21 12.83 18.58
C ALA A 316 10.76 12.65 19.07
N SER A 317 9.84 13.38 18.46
CA SER A 317 8.41 13.24 18.74
C SER A 317 7.80 12.11 17.90
N TYR A 318 6.62 11.63 18.31
CA TYR A 318 5.83 10.77 17.43
C TYR A 318 5.47 11.53 16.14
N LEU A 319 5.70 10.91 14.99
CA LEU A 319 5.41 11.49 13.68
C LEU A 319 3.89 11.47 13.41
N SER A 320 3.35 12.57 12.88
CA SER A 320 1.91 12.70 12.63
C SER A 320 1.44 11.73 11.54
N ASP A 321 0.38 10.96 11.76
CA ASP A 321 -0.13 9.93 10.85
C ASP A 321 0.93 8.90 10.39
N TYR A 322 1.97 8.71 11.19
CA TYR A 322 3.05 7.78 10.88
C TYR A 322 2.57 6.32 10.75
N ASP A 323 1.58 5.97 11.57
CA ASP A 323 0.85 4.71 11.59
C ASP A 323 0.02 4.42 10.33
N PHE A 324 -0.17 5.42 9.46
CA PHE A 324 -0.90 5.22 8.21
C PHE A 324 -0.02 4.61 7.11
N TYR A 325 1.31 4.76 7.23
CA TYR A 325 2.23 4.54 6.11
C TYR A 325 3.40 3.60 6.41
N LEU A 326 3.72 3.37 7.68
CA LEU A 326 4.93 2.66 8.07
C LEU A 326 5.01 1.21 7.56
N GLY A 327 3.88 0.50 7.51
CA GLY A 327 3.80 -0.85 6.93
C GLY A 327 4.12 -0.87 5.44
N TYR A 328 3.63 0.11 4.70
CA TYR A 328 3.96 0.25 3.28
C TYR A 328 5.43 0.63 3.06
N ALA A 329 5.99 1.51 3.89
CA ALA A 329 7.42 1.83 3.85
C ALA A 329 8.28 0.61 4.19
N THR A 330 7.82 -0.23 5.12
CA THR A 330 8.49 -1.49 5.48
C THR A 330 8.49 -2.48 4.32
N ASN A 331 7.37 -2.63 3.61
CA ASN A 331 7.30 -3.51 2.43
C ASN A 331 8.14 -2.97 1.26
N ALA A 332 8.14 -1.66 1.04
CA ALA A 332 9.03 -1.02 0.07
C ALA A 332 10.50 -1.32 0.40
N PHE A 333 10.89 -1.19 1.68
CA PHE A 333 12.23 -1.56 2.14
C PHE A 333 12.52 -3.06 1.97
N ALA A 334 11.55 -3.93 2.25
CA ALA A 334 11.70 -5.39 2.14
C ALA A 334 12.07 -5.86 0.72
N LEU A 335 11.56 -5.17 -0.29
CA LEU A 335 11.89 -5.40 -1.70
C LEU A 335 13.22 -4.72 -2.09
N ALA A 336 13.46 -3.53 -1.55
CA ALA A 336 14.64 -2.71 -1.85
C ALA A 336 15.93 -3.23 -1.20
N GLU A 337 15.87 -3.84 -0.02
CA GLU A 337 17.03 -4.21 0.78
C GLU A 337 17.94 -5.25 0.13
N THR A 338 17.47 -5.90 -0.95
CA THR A 338 18.26 -6.83 -1.74
C THR A 338 19.19 -6.13 -2.72
N ASP A 339 18.89 -4.88 -3.08
CA ASP A 339 19.71 -4.06 -3.97
C ASP A 339 21.07 -3.73 -3.29
N PRO A 340 22.19 -3.78 -4.04
CA PRO A 340 23.51 -3.43 -3.53
C PRO A 340 23.66 -2.01 -2.96
N ILE A 341 22.74 -1.09 -3.26
CA ILE A 341 22.73 0.25 -2.65
C ILE A 341 22.57 0.21 -1.13
N PHE A 342 21.94 -0.84 -0.59
CA PHE A 342 21.83 -1.06 0.85
C PHE A 342 22.98 -1.95 1.33
N SER A 343 23.92 -1.32 2.04
CA SER A 343 25.00 -2.05 2.73
C SER A 343 24.44 -2.94 3.85
N ALA A 344 25.23 -3.91 4.33
CA ALA A 344 24.83 -4.71 5.49
C ALA A 344 24.50 -3.84 6.71
N ASP A 345 25.28 -2.79 6.95
CA ASP A 345 25.07 -1.80 8.01
C ASP A 345 23.76 -1.02 7.83
N ASP A 346 23.44 -0.58 6.61
CA ASP A 346 22.15 0.06 6.34
C ASP A 346 21.01 -0.89 6.64
N ARG A 347 21.12 -2.14 6.20
CA ARG A 347 20.07 -3.13 6.38
C ARG A 347 19.84 -3.43 7.85
N LEU A 348 20.91 -3.63 8.63
CA LEU A 348 20.80 -3.85 10.07
C LEU A 348 20.16 -2.66 10.78
N LEU A 349 20.67 -1.44 10.54
CA LEU A 349 20.15 -0.23 11.16
C LEU A 349 18.68 0.02 10.81
N LEU A 350 18.35 -0.01 9.52
CA LEU A 350 17.00 0.32 9.04
C LEU A 350 15.98 -0.73 9.48
N THR A 351 16.35 -2.02 9.46
CA THR A 351 15.49 -3.08 9.99
C THR A 351 15.20 -2.86 11.47
N ALA A 352 16.22 -2.53 12.27
CA ALA A 352 16.08 -2.28 13.70
C ALA A 352 15.25 -1.01 14.00
N VAL A 353 15.42 0.06 13.20
CA VAL A 353 14.60 1.28 13.27
C VAL A 353 13.15 0.97 12.92
N LEU A 354 12.89 0.30 11.80
CA LEU A 354 11.53 -0.02 11.36
C LEU A 354 10.80 -0.95 12.35
N TYR A 355 11.52 -1.90 12.97
CA TYR A 355 10.95 -2.76 14.01
C TYR A 355 10.54 -1.96 15.26
N ALA A 356 11.43 -1.10 15.76
CA ALA A 356 11.11 -0.23 16.90
C ALA A 356 9.98 0.76 16.56
N SER A 357 9.94 1.26 15.34
CA SER A 357 8.82 2.08 14.83
C SER A 357 7.50 1.29 14.79
N MET A 358 7.50 0.01 14.41
CA MET A 358 6.30 -0.83 14.45
C MET A 358 5.77 -0.99 15.88
N ARG A 359 6.68 -1.19 16.84
CA ARG A 359 6.33 -1.22 18.27
C ARG A 359 5.76 0.13 18.72
N GLN A 360 6.32 1.24 18.25
CA GLN A 360 5.83 2.59 18.56
C GLN A 360 4.40 2.82 18.02
N ILE A 361 4.10 2.44 16.78
CA ILE A 361 2.73 2.58 16.23
C ILE A 361 1.74 1.64 16.94
N HIS A 362 2.17 0.44 17.35
CA HIS A 362 1.32 -0.48 18.12
C HIS A 362 0.95 0.14 19.47
N LEU A 363 1.94 0.68 20.19
CA LEU A 363 1.74 1.38 21.45
C LEU A 363 0.77 2.56 21.28
N TYR A 364 0.97 3.38 20.24
CA TYR A 364 0.10 4.51 19.93
C TYR A 364 -1.34 4.06 19.65
N ALA A 365 -1.51 3.06 18.80
CA ALA A 365 -2.81 2.53 18.41
C ALA A 365 -3.59 1.96 19.60
N CYS A 366 -2.92 1.21 20.48
CA CYS A 366 -3.55 0.70 21.71
C CYS A 366 -3.99 1.82 22.67
N GLN A 367 -3.26 2.94 22.73
CA GLN A 367 -3.60 4.07 23.61
C GLN A 367 -4.69 4.98 23.05
N ARG A 368 -4.68 5.24 21.74
CA ARG A 368 -5.53 6.25 21.11
C ARG A 368 -6.69 5.69 20.30
N TRP A 369 -6.52 4.49 19.75
CA TRP A 369 -7.47 3.85 18.84
C TRP A 369 -7.80 2.41 19.26
N PRO A 370 -8.09 2.14 20.56
CA PRO A 370 -8.29 0.77 21.02
C PRO A 370 -9.47 0.11 20.30
N ILE A 371 -9.22 -1.05 19.69
CA ILE A 371 -10.25 -1.78 18.97
C ILE A 371 -11.20 -2.45 19.94
N LYS A 372 -12.48 -2.09 19.85
CA LYS A 372 -13.56 -2.74 20.60
C LYS A 372 -14.26 -3.80 19.73
N PRO A 373 -14.32 -5.07 20.18
CA PRO A 373 -15.07 -6.10 19.47
C PRO A 373 -16.54 -5.70 19.28
N GLY A 374 -17.11 -5.98 18.11
CA GLY A 374 -18.53 -5.74 17.83
C GLY A 374 -18.92 -4.28 17.54
N GLU A 375 -17.99 -3.33 17.60
CA GLU A 375 -18.23 -1.94 17.20
C GLU A 375 -17.93 -1.69 15.72
N LEU A 376 -18.53 -0.64 15.15
CA LEU A 376 -18.19 -0.13 13.82
C LEU A 376 -16.81 0.53 13.85
N ARG A 377 -16.14 0.56 12.70
CA ARG A 377 -14.78 1.07 12.60
C ARG A 377 -14.69 2.52 12.16
N PHE A 378 -13.68 3.21 12.63
CA PHE A 378 -13.22 4.51 12.15
C PHE A 378 -11.90 4.35 11.40
N ASN A 379 -11.60 5.23 10.45
CA ASN A 379 -10.40 5.11 9.61
C ASN A 379 -9.09 5.08 10.42
N HIS A 380 -8.98 5.87 11.49
CA HIS A 380 -7.80 5.87 12.37
C HIS A 380 -7.61 4.57 13.16
N GLU A 381 -8.62 3.69 13.23
CA GLU A 381 -8.48 2.35 13.81
C GLU A 381 -7.89 1.37 12.79
N THR A 382 -8.25 1.52 11.51
CA THR A 382 -7.91 0.57 10.44
C THR A 382 -6.58 0.88 9.76
N PHE A 383 -6.15 2.15 9.73
CA PHE A 383 -4.81 2.54 9.28
C PHE A 383 -3.68 1.81 10.04
N PRO A 384 -3.54 1.97 11.38
CA PRO A 384 -2.52 1.26 12.15
C PRO A 384 -2.68 -0.25 12.04
N ALA A 385 -3.92 -0.76 12.04
CA ALA A 385 -4.18 -2.19 11.97
C ALA A 385 -3.64 -2.85 10.70
N LEU A 386 -3.88 -2.23 9.53
CA LEU A 386 -3.37 -2.74 8.26
C LEU A 386 -1.84 -2.64 8.21
N ASN A 387 -1.27 -1.53 8.66
CA ASN A 387 0.18 -1.32 8.67
C ASN A 387 0.91 -2.28 9.62
N LEU A 388 0.33 -2.56 10.79
CA LEU A 388 0.82 -3.59 11.73
C LEU A 388 0.77 -4.99 11.12
N GLY A 389 -0.29 -5.32 10.38
CA GLY A 389 -0.38 -6.58 9.62
C GLY A 389 0.73 -6.72 8.57
N LEU A 390 0.96 -5.67 7.77
CA LEU A 390 2.05 -5.66 6.78
C LEU A 390 3.42 -5.80 7.44
N GLY A 391 3.67 -5.06 8.53
CA GLY A 391 4.88 -5.19 9.34
C GLY A 391 5.05 -6.60 9.89
N ALA A 392 3.98 -7.19 10.42
CA ALA A 392 4.02 -8.54 10.97
C ALA A 392 4.41 -9.58 9.92
N MET A 393 3.92 -9.46 8.69
CA MET A 393 4.31 -10.34 7.58
C MET A 393 5.79 -10.21 7.20
N TYR A 394 6.31 -8.98 7.16
CA TYR A 394 7.73 -8.76 6.88
C TYR A 394 8.61 -9.40 7.97
N PHE A 395 8.35 -9.08 9.24
CA PHE A 395 9.21 -9.52 10.33
C PHE A 395 9.06 -11.02 10.63
N SER A 396 7.85 -11.59 10.60
CA SER A 396 7.63 -13.04 10.81
C SER A 396 8.30 -13.91 9.74
N SER A 397 8.58 -13.34 8.55
CA SER A 397 9.27 -14.07 7.50
C SER A 397 10.67 -14.53 7.92
N TRP A 398 11.29 -13.96 8.96
CA TRP A 398 12.63 -14.37 9.40
C TRP A 398 12.91 -14.23 10.90
N LEU A 399 12.07 -13.50 11.65
CA LEU A 399 12.12 -13.43 13.10
C LEU A 399 11.11 -14.38 13.73
N ASP A 400 11.43 -14.86 14.92
CA ASP A 400 10.51 -15.57 15.80
C ASP A 400 10.32 -14.73 17.06
N SER A 401 9.27 -13.91 17.09
CA SER A 401 8.97 -13.02 18.20
C SER A 401 7.46 -13.04 18.49
N PRO A 402 7.04 -13.31 19.74
CA PRO A 402 5.63 -13.30 20.10
C PRO A 402 5.00 -11.91 19.95
N GLU A 403 5.80 -10.84 20.00
CA GLU A 403 5.32 -9.47 19.77
C GLU A 403 4.75 -9.31 18.36
N ILE A 404 5.38 -9.93 17.35
CA ILE A 404 4.91 -9.87 15.96
C ILE A 404 3.49 -10.48 15.85
N ALA A 405 3.21 -11.54 16.59
CA ALA A 405 1.88 -12.14 16.65
C ALA A 405 0.85 -11.19 17.29
N THR A 406 1.26 -10.32 18.23
CA THR A 406 0.35 -9.31 18.80
C THR A 406 -0.05 -8.26 17.77
N TRP A 407 0.88 -7.82 16.91
CA TRP A 407 0.59 -6.89 15.81
C TRP A 407 -0.38 -7.49 14.80
N TRP A 408 -0.17 -8.75 14.43
CA TRP A 408 -1.09 -9.48 13.56
C TRP A 408 -2.49 -9.58 14.17
N LYS A 409 -2.59 -9.96 15.44
CA LYS A 409 -3.85 -10.08 16.17
C LYS A 409 -4.60 -8.74 16.28
N TYR A 410 -3.88 -7.62 16.40
CA TYR A 410 -4.48 -6.29 16.35
C TYR A 410 -5.20 -6.06 15.01
N GLY A 411 -4.55 -6.43 13.90
CA GLY A 411 -5.13 -6.42 12.55
C GLY A 411 -6.39 -7.30 12.45
N GLU A 412 -6.31 -8.54 12.90
CA GLU A 412 -7.46 -9.47 12.92
C GLU A 412 -8.65 -8.90 13.69
N LEU A 413 -8.38 -8.26 14.84
CA LEU A 413 -9.42 -7.66 15.66
C LEU A 413 -10.06 -6.44 14.98
N ALA A 414 -9.25 -5.60 14.33
CA ALA A 414 -9.74 -4.43 13.59
C ALA A 414 -10.60 -4.82 12.38
N PHE A 415 -10.23 -5.89 11.67
CA PHE A 415 -10.90 -6.32 10.43
C PHE A 415 -11.89 -7.48 10.63
N SER A 416 -12.31 -7.77 11.87
CA SER A 416 -13.35 -8.75 12.18
C SER A 416 -14.64 -8.11 12.71
N GLY A 417 -15.72 -8.88 12.73
CA GLY A 417 -17.03 -8.43 13.21
C GLY A 417 -17.74 -7.52 12.19
N PRO A 418 -18.37 -6.40 12.63
CA PRO A 418 -19.25 -5.58 11.77
C PRO A 418 -18.61 -5.09 10.46
N VAL A 419 -17.30 -4.89 10.43
CA VAL A 419 -16.58 -4.43 9.22
C VAL A 419 -16.54 -5.48 8.10
N ALA A 420 -16.74 -6.76 8.39
CA ALA A 420 -16.90 -7.81 7.38
C ALA A 420 -18.34 -7.92 6.85
N GLU A 421 -19.32 -7.42 7.60
CA GLU A 421 -20.74 -7.53 7.27
C GLU A 421 -21.29 -6.27 6.61
N TYR A 422 -20.78 -5.09 7.00
CA TYR A 422 -21.30 -3.81 6.57
C TYR A 422 -20.22 -2.98 5.87
N TRP A 423 -20.50 -2.46 4.68
CA TRP A 423 -19.59 -1.51 4.05
C TRP A 423 -19.66 -0.12 4.71
N ARG A 424 -20.86 0.29 5.12
CA ARG A 424 -21.07 1.59 5.77
C ARG A 424 -20.61 1.54 7.22
N GLN A 425 -19.61 2.35 7.57
CA GLN A 425 -19.06 2.38 8.93
C GLN A 425 -19.50 3.65 9.68
N ARG A 426 -18.56 4.48 10.18
CA ARG A 426 -18.83 5.64 11.04
C ARG A 426 -18.75 7.01 10.32
N GLU A 427 -18.80 7.05 8.99
CA GLU A 427 -18.29 8.20 8.22
C GLU A 427 -19.24 8.76 7.17
N ASN A 428 -19.97 9.87 7.33
CA ASN A 428 -20.78 10.44 6.22
C ASN A 428 -20.01 11.43 5.35
N SER A 429 -19.01 10.95 4.62
CA SER A 429 -18.20 11.75 3.72
C SER A 429 -17.78 10.96 2.49
N ASN A 430 -17.88 11.57 1.32
CA ASN A 430 -17.45 10.90 0.09
C ASN A 430 -15.93 10.66 0.03
N SER A 431 -15.10 11.40 0.76
CA SER A 431 -13.66 11.11 0.78
C SER A 431 -13.27 10.08 1.83
N TYR A 432 -13.94 10.05 2.98
CA TYR A 432 -13.54 9.21 4.12
C TYR A 432 -14.28 7.88 4.23
N GLN A 433 -15.54 7.80 3.78
CA GLN A 433 -16.35 6.60 4.02
C GLN A 433 -15.82 5.34 3.33
N TRP A 434 -15.00 5.52 2.29
CA TRP A 434 -14.43 4.44 1.50
C TRP A 434 -13.12 3.90 2.07
N ILE A 435 -12.49 4.59 3.04
CA ILE A 435 -11.19 4.19 3.60
C ILE A 435 -11.29 2.85 4.32
N VAL A 436 -12.26 2.72 5.24
CA VAL A 436 -12.39 1.48 6.01
C VAL A 436 -12.72 0.29 5.09
N PRO A 437 -13.70 0.39 4.16
CA PRO A 437 -13.93 -0.67 3.18
C PRO A 437 -12.71 -0.98 2.30
N SER A 438 -11.96 0.03 1.82
CA SER A 438 -10.79 -0.22 0.98
C SER A 438 -9.68 -0.95 1.75
N GLN A 439 -9.46 -0.58 3.01
CA GLN A 439 -8.49 -1.25 3.88
C GLN A 439 -8.96 -2.64 4.30
N LYS A 440 -10.26 -2.84 4.49
CA LYS A 440 -10.86 -4.16 4.71
C LYS A 440 -10.65 -5.06 3.49
N LEU A 441 -10.81 -4.52 2.28
CA LEU A 441 -10.57 -5.28 1.05
C LEU A 441 -9.09 -5.64 0.93
N ALA A 442 -8.19 -4.71 1.24
CA ALA A 442 -6.76 -5.00 1.31
C ALA A 442 -6.45 -6.12 2.32
N TRP A 443 -7.06 -6.08 3.51
CA TRP A 443 -6.91 -7.14 4.52
C TRP A 443 -7.46 -8.50 4.06
N ASP A 444 -8.61 -8.53 3.40
CA ASP A 444 -9.17 -9.76 2.83
C ASP A 444 -8.24 -10.35 1.77
N MET A 445 -7.72 -9.50 0.88
CA MET A 445 -6.76 -9.94 -0.14
C MET A 445 -5.43 -10.40 0.48
N LEU A 446 -5.06 -9.83 1.62
CA LEU A 446 -3.87 -10.19 2.39
C LEU A 446 -3.98 -11.57 3.06
N THR A 447 -5.20 -11.96 3.47
CA THR A 447 -5.43 -13.10 4.36
C THR A 447 -6.11 -14.28 3.66
N THR A 448 -7.22 -14.04 2.99
CA THR A 448 -8.06 -15.09 2.38
C THR A 448 -8.03 -15.06 0.85
N GLY A 449 -7.70 -13.92 0.25
CA GLY A 449 -7.86 -13.68 -1.18
C GLY A 449 -9.33 -13.55 -1.62
N ILE A 450 -10.27 -13.50 -0.67
CA ILE A 450 -11.72 -13.52 -0.93
C ILE A 450 -12.35 -12.29 -0.28
N PRO A 451 -13.04 -11.41 -1.03
CA PRO A 451 -13.73 -10.26 -0.46
C PRO A 451 -14.83 -10.67 0.52
N SER A 452 -14.96 -9.93 1.61
CA SER A 452 -16.03 -10.15 2.59
C SER A 452 -17.43 -9.78 2.09
N PRO A 453 -18.49 -10.32 2.72
CA PRO A 453 -19.87 -10.05 2.32
C PRO A 453 -20.28 -8.56 2.27
N CYS A 454 -19.59 -7.69 3.02
CA CYS A 454 -19.82 -6.24 3.00
C CYS A 454 -19.71 -5.63 1.60
N PHE A 455 -18.94 -6.21 0.68
CA PHE A 455 -18.69 -5.62 -0.64
C PHE A 455 -19.82 -5.81 -1.66
N ARG A 456 -20.86 -6.60 -1.37
CA ARG A 456 -21.93 -6.92 -2.35
C ARG A 456 -22.66 -5.71 -2.92
N ASP A 457 -22.89 -4.68 -2.11
CA ASP A 457 -23.71 -3.51 -2.51
C ASP A 457 -22.88 -2.22 -2.69
N ILE A 458 -21.57 -2.31 -2.53
CA ILE A 458 -20.71 -1.12 -2.44
C ILE A 458 -20.57 -0.39 -3.78
N ALA A 459 -20.50 -1.14 -4.89
CA ALA A 459 -20.40 -0.57 -6.23
C ALA A 459 -21.70 0.16 -6.62
N ARG A 460 -22.86 -0.38 -6.21
CA ARG A 460 -24.16 0.29 -6.37
C ARG A 460 -24.25 1.58 -5.56
N ALA A 461 -23.75 1.56 -4.32
CA ALA A 461 -23.68 2.76 -3.49
C ALA A 461 -22.81 3.85 -4.12
N ALA A 462 -21.61 3.47 -4.59
CA ALA A 462 -20.71 4.35 -5.34
C ALA A 462 -21.35 4.92 -6.62
N TYR A 463 -22.07 4.08 -7.38
CA TYR A 463 -22.81 4.51 -8.57
C TYR A 463 -23.89 5.55 -8.25
N THR A 464 -24.63 5.36 -7.16
CA THR A 464 -25.70 6.30 -6.73
C THR A 464 -25.15 7.71 -6.56
N ILE A 465 -23.95 7.84 -6.01
CA ILE A 465 -23.31 9.13 -5.73
C ILE A 465 -22.31 9.59 -6.80
N THR A 466 -22.17 8.85 -7.91
CA THR A 466 -21.31 9.21 -9.04
C THR A 466 -22.17 9.82 -10.12
N ASP A 467 -21.87 11.04 -10.54
CA ASP A 467 -22.71 11.79 -11.48
C ASP A 467 -22.57 11.36 -12.95
N ASN A 468 -23.29 12.01 -13.86
CA ASN A 468 -23.27 11.71 -15.30
C ASN A 468 -21.92 12.01 -15.98
N PHE A 469 -21.06 12.83 -15.38
CA PHE A 469 -19.68 13.05 -15.84
C PHE A 469 -18.72 11.97 -15.35
N GLY A 470 -19.20 11.04 -14.51
CA GLY A 470 -18.38 10.01 -13.87
C GLY A 470 -17.57 10.56 -12.70
N GLN A 471 -18.06 11.60 -12.03
CA GLN A 471 -17.44 12.18 -10.82
C GLN A 471 -18.28 11.87 -9.59
N GLY A 472 -17.65 11.36 -8.54
CA GLY A 472 -18.25 11.23 -7.22
C GLY A 472 -18.58 12.61 -6.63
N ILE A 473 -19.81 12.78 -6.14
CA ILE A 473 -20.28 14.03 -5.54
C ILE A 473 -19.60 14.28 -4.19
N ALA A 474 -19.09 15.49 -3.97
CA ALA A 474 -18.50 15.88 -2.69
C ALA A 474 -19.59 16.14 -1.64
N TYR A 475 -19.46 15.50 -0.47
CA TYR A 475 -20.25 15.78 0.73
C TYR A 475 -19.47 15.34 1.96
N GLY A 476 -19.80 15.92 3.12
CA GLY A 476 -18.92 15.88 4.29
C GLY A 476 -17.54 16.47 3.96
N ASP A 477 -16.53 16.12 4.77
CA ASP A 477 -15.15 16.50 4.46
C ASP A 477 -14.69 15.74 3.23
N ALA A 478 -14.62 16.41 2.08
CA ALA A 478 -14.29 15.78 0.83
C ALA A 478 -13.33 16.61 -0.03
N SER A 479 -12.50 15.90 -0.78
CA SER A 479 -11.83 16.45 -1.96
C SER A 479 -12.88 16.81 -3.01
N PRO A 480 -12.70 17.89 -3.79
CA PRO A 480 -13.60 18.26 -4.89
C PRO A 480 -13.55 17.28 -6.08
N LEU A 481 -12.76 16.21 -5.98
CA LEU A 481 -12.59 15.15 -6.98
C LEU A 481 -12.86 13.80 -6.32
N GLN A 482 -13.20 12.79 -7.13
CA GLN A 482 -13.41 11.40 -6.72
C GLN A 482 -12.40 10.91 -5.67
N SER A 483 -12.90 10.20 -4.65
CA SER A 483 -12.07 9.57 -3.62
C SER A 483 -11.16 8.50 -4.22
N TRP A 484 -9.87 8.53 -3.84
CA TRP A 484 -8.89 7.55 -4.29
C TRP A 484 -9.15 6.16 -3.71
N SER A 485 -9.57 6.07 -2.45
CA SER A 485 -9.93 4.80 -1.83
C SER A 485 -11.14 4.16 -2.49
N GLU A 486 -12.10 4.95 -2.97
CA GLU A 486 -13.23 4.44 -3.74
C GLU A 486 -12.77 3.87 -5.08
N GLN A 487 -12.02 4.65 -5.85
CA GLN A 487 -11.54 4.26 -7.18
C GLN A 487 -10.72 2.97 -7.13
N ASP A 488 -9.73 2.88 -6.23
CA ASP A 488 -8.86 1.71 -6.12
C ASP A 488 -9.61 0.48 -5.60
N MET A 489 -10.59 0.67 -4.72
CA MET A 489 -11.48 -0.41 -4.27
C MET A 489 -12.37 -0.91 -5.40
N ILE A 490 -12.99 -0.03 -6.19
CA ILE A 490 -13.79 -0.42 -7.37
C ILE A 490 -12.93 -1.19 -8.38
N PHE A 491 -11.71 -0.73 -8.65
CA PHE A 491 -10.78 -1.48 -9.51
C PHE A 491 -10.47 -2.87 -8.99
N ALA A 492 -10.23 -3.03 -7.69
CA ALA A 492 -10.02 -4.34 -7.10
C ALA A 492 -11.25 -5.24 -7.22
N LEU A 493 -12.45 -4.71 -6.97
CA LEU A 493 -13.71 -5.47 -7.06
C LEU A 493 -13.94 -6.03 -8.46
N THR A 494 -13.58 -5.31 -9.53
CA THR A 494 -13.67 -5.88 -10.90
C THR A 494 -12.88 -7.18 -11.10
N GLN A 495 -11.88 -7.46 -10.25
CA GLN A 495 -11.03 -8.64 -10.35
C GLN A 495 -11.43 -9.76 -9.39
N CYS A 496 -11.88 -9.41 -8.19
CA CYS A 496 -12.17 -10.38 -7.14
C CYS A 496 -13.67 -10.64 -6.92
N GLN A 497 -14.53 -9.71 -7.30
CA GLN A 497 -15.99 -9.83 -7.21
C GLN A 497 -16.67 -8.95 -8.28
N PRO A 498 -16.51 -9.25 -9.58
CA PRO A 498 -17.05 -8.41 -10.65
C PRO A 498 -18.58 -8.40 -10.61
N ASP A 499 -19.15 -7.20 -10.67
CA ASP A 499 -20.56 -6.95 -10.93
C ASP A 499 -20.72 -5.84 -11.98
N GLU A 500 -21.93 -5.66 -12.51
CA GLU A 500 -22.19 -4.69 -13.58
C GLU A 500 -21.85 -3.25 -13.18
N TYR A 501 -22.09 -2.86 -11.91
CA TYR A 501 -21.81 -1.52 -11.40
C TYR A 501 -20.30 -1.29 -11.24
N ALA A 502 -19.57 -2.26 -10.69
CA ALA A 502 -18.13 -2.21 -10.53
C ALA A 502 -17.44 -2.10 -11.90
N LEU A 503 -17.89 -2.90 -12.88
CA LEU A 503 -17.40 -2.85 -14.26
C LEU A 503 -17.71 -1.50 -14.92
N TYR A 504 -18.94 -1.00 -14.76
CA TYR A 504 -19.35 0.29 -15.28
C TYR A 504 -18.50 1.43 -14.70
N LEU A 505 -18.40 1.52 -13.37
CA LEU A 505 -17.63 2.54 -12.67
C LEU A 505 -16.14 2.46 -13.02
N ALA A 506 -15.55 1.26 -13.04
CA ALA A 506 -14.16 1.09 -13.45
C ALA A 506 -13.91 1.58 -14.88
N ASN A 507 -14.79 1.25 -15.82
CA ASN A 507 -14.71 1.75 -17.20
C ASN A 507 -14.81 3.29 -17.26
N ARG A 508 -15.75 3.91 -16.52
CA ARG A 508 -15.88 5.38 -16.45
C ARG A 508 -14.64 6.03 -15.83
N TYR A 509 -14.13 5.46 -14.75
CA TYR A 509 -12.91 5.91 -14.09
C TYR A 509 -11.70 5.81 -15.02
N GLN A 510 -11.57 4.74 -15.80
CA GLN A 510 -10.46 4.57 -16.74
C GLN A 510 -10.54 5.52 -17.94
N GLN A 511 -11.75 5.85 -18.43
CA GLN A 511 -11.94 6.82 -19.52
C GLN A 511 -11.43 8.22 -19.16
N ASN A 512 -11.55 8.60 -17.89
CA ASN A 512 -11.18 9.93 -17.41
C ASN A 512 -9.78 9.98 -16.76
N ASN A 513 -9.08 8.85 -16.61
CA ASN A 513 -7.89 8.75 -15.77
C ASN A 513 -6.66 8.26 -16.54
N THR A 514 -5.65 9.14 -16.62
CA THR A 514 -4.27 8.73 -16.88
C THR A 514 -3.82 7.73 -15.81
N PHE A 515 -2.92 6.80 -16.15
CA PHE A 515 -2.28 5.97 -15.13
C PHE A 515 -1.74 6.87 -14.00
N ARG A 516 -1.87 6.45 -12.74
CA ARG A 516 -1.36 7.22 -11.59
C ARG A 516 -0.72 6.25 -10.62
N LEU A 517 0.35 6.71 -9.96
CA LEU A 517 0.93 5.95 -8.86
C LEU A 517 -0.13 5.76 -7.75
N PRO A 518 -0.34 4.52 -7.29
CA PRO A 518 -1.21 4.24 -6.16
C PRO A 518 -0.80 5.04 -4.93
N ILE A 519 -1.77 5.30 -4.08
CA ILE A 519 -1.55 6.16 -2.91
C ILE A 519 -1.50 5.26 -1.69
N PRO A 520 -0.31 5.11 -1.06
CA PRO A 520 -0.11 4.22 0.07
C PRO A 520 -1.17 4.48 1.13
N GLY A 521 -1.78 3.48 1.75
CA GLY A 521 -2.81 3.65 2.79
C GLY A 521 -4.25 3.76 2.29
N TRP A 522 -4.45 4.07 1.02
CA TRP A 522 -5.77 4.33 0.44
C TRP A 522 -6.10 3.35 -0.70
N GLY A 523 -5.07 2.84 -1.38
CA GLY A 523 -5.19 2.06 -2.60
C GLY A 523 -4.53 0.69 -2.58
N MET A 524 -4.97 -0.16 -3.51
CA MET A 524 -4.34 -1.45 -3.83
C MET A 524 -3.62 -1.36 -5.19
N LEU A 525 -2.63 -2.22 -5.43
CA LEU A 525 -1.91 -2.26 -6.72
C LEU A 525 -2.74 -2.93 -7.84
N PHE A 526 -3.97 -3.33 -7.54
CA PHE A 526 -4.92 -3.92 -8.47
C PHE A 526 -5.44 -2.88 -9.45
N ARG A 527 -5.04 -3.01 -10.71
CA ARG A 527 -5.74 -2.35 -11.80
C ARG A 527 -6.16 -3.38 -12.83
N PRO A 528 -7.46 -3.42 -13.20
CA PRO A 528 -7.88 -4.24 -14.31
C PRO A 528 -7.32 -3.66 -15.61
N ALA A 529 -7.18 -4.53 -16.61
CA ALA A 529 -7.06 -4.08 -17.98
C ALA A 529 -8.28 -3.22 -18.35
N LEU A 530 -8.18 -2.43 -19.42
CA LEU A 530 -9.33 -1.66 -19.89
C LEU A 530 -10.46 -2.64 -20.26
N GLN A 531 -11.60 -2.55 -19.59
CA GLN A 531 -12.75 -3.40 -19.86
C GLN A 531 -13.89 -2.57 -20.43
N LYS A 532 -14.51 -3.05 -21.51
CA LYS A 532 -15.80 -2.51 -21.97
C LYS A 532 -16.87 -2.95 -21.00
N ALA A 533 -17.65 -2.00 -20.50
CA ALA A 533 -18.81 -2.26 -19.67
C ALA A 533 -20.09 -1.91 -20.44
N ALA A 534 -21.18 -2.62 -20.13
CA ALA A 534 -22.51 -2.22 -20.56
C ALA A 534 -22.95 -0.95 -19.82
N GLU A 535 -23.87 -0.20 -20.41
CA GLU A 535 -24.57 0.87 -19.70
C GLU A 535 -25.47 0.29 -18.62
N ILE A 536 -25.53 0.95 -17.46
CA ILE A 536 -26.46 0.60 -16.39
C ILE A 536 -27.85 1.17 -16.74
N PRO A 537 -28.91 0.34 -16.83
CA PRO A 537 -30.26 0.83 -17.01
C PRO A 537 -30.64 1.77 -15.86
N CYS A 538 -31.05 2.99 -16.18
CA CYS A 538 -31.39 3.98 -15.15
C CYS A 538 -32.86 3.85 -14.75
N GLY A 539 -33.11 3.68 -13.45
CA GLY A 539 -34.39 4.00 -12.86
C GLY A 539 -34.47 5.51 -12.63
N HIS A 540 -35.61 6.14 -12.91
CA HIS A 540 -35.81 7.57 -12.62
C HIS A 540 -35.38 7.96 -11.18
N TRP A 541 -35.45 7.01 -10.25
CA TRP A 541 -34.93 7.10 -8.89
C TRP A 541 -33.98 5.93 -8.60
N GLU A 542 -32.76 6.27 -8.19
CA GLU A 542 -31.76 5.35 -7.63
C GLU A 542 -31.61 5.66 -6.13
N GLY A 543 -31.40 4.63 -5.32
CA GLY A 543 -31.31 4.81 -3.87
C GLY A 543 -30.34 3.84 -3.24
N THR A 544 -29.56 4.34 -2.29
CA THR A 544 -28.79 3.49 -1.36
C THR A 544 -29.53 3.43 -0.05
N GLU A 545 -29.87 2.22 0.43
CA GLU A 545 -30.58 2.05 1.70
C GLU A 545 -29.70 2.45 2.90
N LEU A 546 -30.32 3.10 3.88
CA LEU A 546 -29.72 3.39 5.17
C LEU A 546 -29.66 2.09 5.97
N LEU A 547 -28.44 1.56 6.11
CA LEU A 547 -28.25 0.24 6.71
C LEU A 547 -28.75 0.17 8.17
N PRO A 548 -29.33 -0.97 8.62
CA PRO A 548 -29.98 -1.08 9.93
C PRO A 548 -29.12 -0.65 11.12
N HIS A 549 -27.82 -0.95 11.11
CA HIS A 549 -26.90 -0.56 12.19
C HIS A 549 -26.68 0.96 12.25
N VAL A 550 -26.69 1.63 11.09
CA VAL A 550 -26.61 3.09 11.02
C VAL A 550 -27.89 3.69 11.60
N ARG A 551 -29.06 3.17 11.23
CA ARG A 551 -30.37 3.60 11.78
C ARG A 551 -30.39 3.48 13.30
N LYS A 552 -29.93 2.35 13.84
CA LYS A 552 -29.84 2.10 15.29
C LYS A 552 -28.95 3.14 15.98
N ARG A 553 -27.78 3.42 15.42
CA ARG A 553 -26.79 4.35 16.00
C ARG A 553 -27.28 5.79 15.99
N LEU A 554 -27.87 6.22 14.89
CA LEU A 554 -28.45 7.55 14.73
C LEU A 554 -29.80 7.72 15.44
N GLN A 555 -30.32 6.65 16.06
CA GLN A 555 -31.63 6.62 16.70
C GLN A 555 -32.75 7.08 15.76
N VAL A 556 -32.62 6.78 14.46
CA VAL A 556 -33.65 7.11 13.47
C VAL A 556 -34.93 6.39 13.87
N SER A 557 -36.03 7.14 13.94
CA SER A 557 -37.33 6.59 14.30
C SER A 557 -37.65 5.39 13.38
N PRO A 558 -38.02 4.23 13.95
CA PRO A 558 -38.44 3.09 13.14
C PRO A 558 -39.72 3.37 12.33
N LYS A 559 -40.42 4.48 12.63
CA LYS A 559 -41.61 4.94 11.90
C LYS A 559 -41.30 5.80 10.67
N LEU A 560 -40.04 6.19 10.44
CA LEU A 560 -39.67 6.97 9.27
C LEU A 560 -39.70 6.07 8.01
N SER A 561 -40.56 6.43 7.06
CA SER A 561 -40.84 5.66 5.85
C SER A 561 -39.79 5.80 4.74
N CYS A 562 -38.81 6.70 4.90
CA CYS A 562 -37.78 6.99 3.91
C CYS A 562 -36.40 6.54 4.44
N PRO A 563 -36.02 5.26 4.26
CA PRO A 563 -34.84 4.67 4.86
C PRO A 563 -33.62 4.75 3.94
N TYR A 564 -33.32 5.88 3.32
CA TYR A 564 -32.19 5.97 2.38
C TYR A 564 -30.98 6.65 3.02
N ASP A 565 -29.78 6.17 2.69
CA ASP A 565 -28.51 6.86 2.95
C ASP A 565 -28.31 7.97 1.90
N LYS A 566 -28.60 7.67 0.62
CA LYS A 566 -28.55 8.62 -0.50
C LYS A 566 -29.67 8.32 -1.49
N ILE A 567 -30.20 9.36 -2.13
CA ILE A 567 -31.19 9.25 -3.20
C ILE A 567 -30.70 10.05 -4.41
N ALA A 568 -30.63 9.40 -5.57
CA ALA A 568 -30.34 10.07 -6.83
C ALA A 568 -31.54 10.02 -7.77
N LEU A 569 -31.92 11.15 -8.34
CA LEU A 569 -32.81 11.20 -9.50
C LEU A 569 -31.94 11.16 -10.75
N ARG A 570 -32.13 10.18 -11.64
CA ARG A 570 -31.31 10.02 -12.85
C ARG A 570 -32.17 9.66 -14.05
N SER A 571 -32.07 10.43 -15.14
CA SER A 571 -32.77 10.10 -16.40
C SER A 571 -31.93 9.27 -17.38
N GLY A 572 -30.63 9.15 -17.14
CA GLY A 572 -29.66 8.44 -17.97
C GLY A 572 -28.23 8.65 -17.45
N ASN A 573 -27.23 8.11 -18.15
CA ASN A 573 -25.82 8.12 -17.74
C ASN A 573 -24.95 9.11 -18.53
N ARG A 574 -25.53 9.81 -19.52
CA ARG A 574 -24.78 10.73 -20.38
C ARG A 574 -24.73 12.12 -19.74
N PRO A 575 -23.68 12.91 -19.99
CA PRO A 575 -23.57 14.28 -19.46
C PRO A 575 -24.82 15.17 -19.66
N GLU A 576 -25.61 14.89 -20.70
CA GLU A 576 -26.80 15.61 -21.12
C GLU A 576 -28.04 15.24 -20.31
N ASP A 577 -28.04 14.04 -19.72
CA ASP A 577 -29.11 13.51 -18.88
C ASP A 577 -29.18 14.25 -17.54
N GLN A 578 -30.34 14.19 -16.88
CA GLN A 578 -30.52 14.75 -15.55
C GLN A 578 -29.88 13.86 -14.49
N TYR A 579 -29.18 14.47 -13.54
CA TYR A 579 -28.79 13.85 -12.27
C TYR A 579 -28.99 14.85 -11.13
N LEU A 580 -29.66 14.41 -10.06
CA LEU A 580 -29.80 15.15 -8.80
C LEU A 580 -29.45 14.21 -7.65
N LEU A 581 -28.57 14.62 -6.74
CA LEU A 581 -28.28 13.88 -5.51
C LEU A 581 -28.88 14.58 -4.31
N PHE A 582 -29.65 13.83 -3.50
CA PHE A 582 -30.29 14.30 -2.29
C PHE A 582 -29.72 13.58 -1.05
N GLU A 583 -29.46 14.35 0.00
CA GLU A 583 -28.98 13.89 1.31
C GLU A 583 -30.14 13.81 2.32
N PRO A 584 -30.77 12.64 2.51
CA PRO A 584 -31.89 12.49 3.45
C PRO A 584 -31.46 12.53 4.93
N TYR A 585 -30.18 12.33 5.23
CA TYR A 585 -29.65 12.25 6.58
C TYR A 585 -28.28 12.93 6.66
N GLY A 586 -27.93 13.53 7.79
CA GLY A 586 -26.61 14.10 7.99
C GLY A 586 -26.16 14.01 9.44
N GLY A 587 -24.90 14.35 9.66
CA GLY A 587 -24.23 14.22 10.95
C GLY A 587 -23.77 12.79 11.26
N ASP A 588 -22.50 12.51 10.98
CA ASP A 588 -21.75 11.33 11.42
C ASP A 588 -20.28 11.42 10.98
N GLY A 589 -19.33 11.05 11.84
CA GLY A 589 -17.90 11.12 11.52
C GLY A 589 -17.51 12.45 10.87
N HIS A 590 -16.89 12.37 9.70
CA HIS A 590 -16.53 13.52 8.85
C HIS A 590 -17.72 14.12 8.05
N GLY A 591 -18.96 13.90 8.46
CA GLY A 591 -20.15 14.43 7.81
C GLY A 591 -20.50 15.86 8.23
N HIS A 592 -21.20 16.57 7.35
CA HIS A 592 -21.65 17.93 7.61
C HIS A 592 -23.08 17.96 8.17
N ARG A 593 -23.59 19.16 8.42
CA ARG A 593 -24.98 19.40 8.86
C ARG A 593 -25.86 19.72 7.64
N ASP A 594 -25.88 18.79 6.70
CA ASP A 594 -26.43 18.90 5.35
C ASP A 594 -27.70 18.06 5.15
N VAL A 595 -28.43 17.75 6.23
CA VAL A 595 -29.70 17.04 6.17
C VAL A 595 -30.69 17.78 5.27
N ASN A 596 -31.33 17.05 4.36
CA ASN A 596 -32.24 17.56 3.34
C ASN A 596 -31.60 18.47 2.29
N ALA A 597 -30.28 18.42 2.12
CA ALA A 597 -29.59 19.15 1.06
C ALA A 597 -29.74 18.46 -0.29
N ILE A 598 -29.79 19.27 -1.35
CA ILE A 598 -29.47 18.83 -2.71
C ILE A 598 -27.95 19.00 -2.84
N LEU A 599 -27.23 17.89 -2.86
CA LEU A 599 -25.76 17.88 -2.90
C LEU A 599 -25.21 18.17 -4.30
N ALA A 600 -25.96 17.80 -5.34
CA ALA A 600 -25.57 18.06 -6.72
C ALA A 600 -26.77 18.11 -7.65
N TYR A 601 -26.63 18.88 -8.71
CA TYR A 601 -27.55 18.85 -9.85
C TYR A 601 -26.79 19.09 -11.14
N ASN A 602 -26.95 18.19 -12.11
CA ASN A 602 -26.46 18.38 -13.47
C ASN A 602 -27.51 18.03 -14.53
N GLN A 603 -27.42 18.71 -15.67
CA GLN A 603 -28.30 18.51 -16.84
C GLN A 603 -27.69 19.23 -18.05
N GLN A 604 -27.97 18.76 -19.27
CA GLN A 604 -27.59 19.43 -20.53
C GLN A 604 -26.07 19.62 -20.66
N GLY A 605 -25.27 18.66 -20.18
CA GLY A 605 -23.82 18.73 -20.25
C GLY A 605 -23.22 19.77 -19.31
N ARG A 606 -23.95 20.19 -18.27
CA ARG A 606 -23.48 21.19 -17.28
C ARG A 606 -23.79 20.78 -15.85
N ILE A 607 -22.86 21.13 -14.95
CA ILE A 607 -23.06 21.08 -13.49
C ILE A 607 -23.66 22.42 -13.05
N TRP A 608 -24.79 22.38 -12.35
CA TRP A 608 -25.56 23.56 -11.93
C TRP A 608 -25.48 23.81 -10.42
N LEU A 609 -25.45 22.73 -9.62
CA LEU A 609 -25.28 22.77 -8.16
C LEU A 609 -24.12 21.84 -7.77
N VAL A 610 -23.29 22.32 -6.84
CA VAL A 610 -22.12 21.65 -6.26
C VAL A 610 -22.13 21.71 -4.75
#